data_AF-A0A920NAB9-F1
#
_entry.id   AF-A0A920NAB9-F1
#
_cell.length_a   1.000
_cell.length_b   1.000
_cell.length_c   1.000
_cell.angle_alpha   90.00
_cell.angle_beta   90.00
_cell.angle_gamma   90.00
#
_symmetry.space_group_name_H-M   'P 1'
#
loop_
_entity.id
_entity.type
_entity.pdbx_description
1 polymer ?
#
loop_
_entity_poly.entity_id
_entity_poly.type
_entity_poly.pdbx_seq_one_letter_code
_entity_poly.pdbx_strand_id
1 'polypeptide(L)'
;MKRIKLEDVEHIRPSGLIIMNLKDDDELVSVKLANGSESANGSDDIIFVSEQGMGIRFSVDDLPTRRRAAGGVKGMSLRTGDKVVSMDVGTIRVGC
;
A
#
# COMPACT_ATOMS: atom_id res chain seq x y z
N MET A 1 -5.40 -3.17 -1.21
CA MET A 1 -3.95 -2.87 -1.03
C MET A 1 -3.19 -4.12 -0.60
N LYS A 2 -1.88 -4.18 -0.77
CA LYS A 2 -1.05 -5.33 -0.37
C LYS A 2 0.36 -4.89 0.02
N ARG A 3 0.83 -5.29 1.21
CA ARG A 3 2.24 -5.17 1.64
C ARG A 3 2.93 -6.50 1.34
N ILE A 4 4.05 -6.45 0.64
CA ILE A 4 4.86 -7.61 0.25
C ILE A 4 6.33 -7.34 0.57
N LYS A 5 7.08 -8.38 0.94
CA LYS A 5 8.53 -8.23 1.15
C LYS A 5 9.24 -8.04 -0.18
N LEU A 6 10.33 -7.28 -0.18
CA LEU A 6 11.11 -7.03 -1.39
C LEU A 6 11.70 -8.33 -1.98
N GLU A 7 12.13 -9.26 -1.12
CA GLU A 7 12.63 -10.61 -1.52
C GLU A 7 11.64 -11.37 -2.42
N ASP A 8 10.33 -11.18 -2.21
CA ASP A 8 9.29 -11.86 -2.99
C ASP A 8 9.15 -11.26 -4.40
N VAL A 9 9.80 -10.13 -4.70
CA VAL A 9 9.74 -9.43 -5.99
C VAL A 9 11.10 -9.21 -6.65
N GLU A 10 12.19 -9.74 -6.08
CA GLU A 10 13.55 -9.58 -6.61
C GLU A 10 13.74 -10.22 -8.00
N HIS A 11 13.12 -11.37 -8.23
CA HIS A 11 13.35 -12.17 -9.45
C HIS A 11 12.26 -11.94 -10.49
N ILE A 12 12.42 -10.89 -11.29
CA ILE A 12 11.47 -10.49 -12.35
C ILE A 12 11.91 -11.08 -13.70
N ARG A 13 10.98 -11.74 -14.39
CA ARG A 13 11.18 -12.28 -15.74
C ARG A 13 10.95 -11.18 -16.79
N PRO A 14 11.46 -11.32 -18.02
CA PRO A 14 11.12 -10.40 -19.11
C PRO A 14 9.61 -10.28 -19.38
N SER A 15 8.85 -11.35 -19.13
CA SER A 15 7.39 -11.37 -19.22
C SER A 15 6.68 -10.68 -18.04
N GLY A 16 7.42 -10.10 -17.10
CA GLY A 16 6.90 -9.57 -15.85
C GLY A 16 6.65 -10.64 -14.79
N LEU A 17 6.10 -10.19 -13.67
CA LEU A 17 5.78 -10.99 -12.49
C LEU A 17 4.42 -10.56 -11.95
N ILE A 18 3.49 -11.51 -11.83
CA ILE A 18 2.14 -11.22 -11.30
C ILE A 18 2.21 -11.11 -9.77
N ILE A 19 1.91 -9.91 -9.25
CA ILE A 19 1.94 -9.60 -7.81
C ILE A 19 0.57 -9.76 -7.15
N MET A 20 -0.49 -9.38 -7.87
CA MET A 20 -1.87 -9.48 -7.44
C MET A 20 -2.79 -9.49 -8.65
N ASN A 21 -3.94 -10.14 -8.51
CA ASN A 21 -5.03 -10.01 -9.46
C ASN A 21 -5.90 -8.82 -9.03
N LEU A 22 -6.24 -7.96 -9.97
CA LEU A 22 -7.24 -6.91 -9.81
C LEU A 22 -8.59 -7.44 -10.26
N LYS A 23 -9.67 -6.90 -9.70
CA LYS A 23 -11.00 -7.11 -10.25
C LYS A 23 -11.15 -6.30 -11.54
N ASP A 24 -12.13 -6.64 -12.36
CA ASP A 24 -12.32 -6.00 -13.67
C ASP A 24 -12.56 -4.49 -13.58
N ASP A 25 -13.06 -4.00 -12.45
CA ASP A 25 -13.35 -2.59 -12.15
C ASP A 25 -12.29 -1.90 -11.27
N ASP A 26 -11.18 -2.59 -10.96
CA ASP A 26 -10.10 -2.09 -10.12
C ASP A 26 -8.86 -1.73 -10.94
N GLU A 27 -8.17 -0.67 -10.52
CA GLU A 27 -6.89 -0.26 -11.09
C GLU A 27 -5.81 -0.11 -10.01
N LEU A 28 -4.56 -0.27 -10.40
CA LEU A 28 -3.42 -0.01 -9.53
C LEU A 28 -3.14 1.49 -9.47
N VAL A 29 -3.44 2.12 -8.32
CA VAL A 29 -3.22 3.56 -8.12
C VAL A 29 -1.73 3.89 -7.97
N SER A 30 -1.03 3.24 -7.04
CA SER A 30 0.39 3.50 -6.80
C SER A 30 1.09 2.33 -6.12
N VAL A 31 2.41 2.31 -6.24
CA VAL A 31 3.31 1.39 -5.55
C VAL A 31 4.43 2.22 -4.93
N LYS A 32 4.72 1.96 -3.65
CA LYS A 32 5.73 2.67 -2.88
C LYS A 32 6.53 1.66 -2.05
N LEU A 33 7.82 1.95 -1.88
CA LEU A 33 8.62 1.29 -0.85
C LEU A 33 8.21 1.87 0.50
N ALA A 34 8.19 1.01 1.52
CA ALA A 34 7.81 1.39 2.86
C ALA A 34 8.66 0.62 3.88
N ASN A 35 9.08 1.30 4.92
CA ASN A 35 9.81 0.74 6.03
C ASN A 35 8.84 0.37 7.16
N GLY A 36 9.02 -0.81 7.75
CA GLY A 36 8.36 -1.17 9.00
C GLY A 36 9.20 -0.83 10.22
N SER A 37 8.69 -1.20 11.39
CA SER A 37 9.38 -1.06 12.69
C SER A 37 10.75 -1.71 12.77
N GLU A 38 11.09 -2.64 11.86
CA GLU A 38 12.43 -3.21 11.75
C GLU A 38 13.49 -2.22 11.23
N SER A 39 13.09 -1.09 10.66
CA SER A 39 14.00 -0.06 10.16
C SER A 39 14.55 0.83 11.28
N ALA A 40 15.83 1.19 11.20
CA ALA A 40 16.47 2.09 12.15
C ALA A 40 15.79 3.48 12.24
N ASN A 41 15.04 3.87 11.21
CA ASN A 41 14.34 5.15 11.13
C ASN A 41 12.90 5.11 11.66
N GLY A 42 12.44 3.97 12.17
CA GLY A 42 11.06 3.73 12.57
C GLY A 42 10.16 3.29 11.42
N SER A 43 8.88 3.08 11.74
CA SER A 43 7.84 2.68 10.80
C SER A 43 7.33 3.87 10.00
N ASP A 44 7.13 3.67 8.70
CA ASP A 44 6.48 4.65 7.85
C ASP A 44 4.95 4.61 8.05
N ASP A 45 4.28 5.70 7.72
CA ASP A 45 2.83 5.76 7.60
C ASP A 45 2.41 5.65 6.14
N ILE A 46 1.24 5.05 5.91
CA ILE A 46 0.55 5.10 4.61
C ILE A 46 -0.61 6.08 4.73
N ILE A 47 -0.75 6.92 3.70
CA ILE A 47 -1.86 7.86 3.57
C ILE A 47 -2.59 7.55 2.27
N PHE A 48 -3.92 7.42 2.36
CA PHE A 48 -4.80 7.37 1.21
C PHE A 48 -5.63 8.64 1.12
N VAL A 49 -5.89 9.09 -0.10
CA VAL A 49 -6.81 10.19 -0.39
C VAL A 49 -7.81 9.73 -1.46
N SER A 50 -9.09 9.98 -1.22
CA SER A 50 -10.17 9.69 -2.17
C SER A 50 -10.54 10.89 -3.04
N GLU A 51 -11.25 10.63 -4.13
CA GLU A 51 -11.73 11.66 -5.06
C GLU A 51 -12.66 12.67 -4.36
N GLN A 52 -13.44 12.20 -3.38
CA GLN A 52 -14.33 13.05 -2.59
C GLN A 52 -13.63 13.71 -1.39
N GLY A 53 -12.29 13.70 -1.34
CA GLY A 53 -11.50 14.40 -0.33
C GLY A 53 -11.46 13.72 1.04
N MET A 54 -11.84 12.44 1.14
CA MET A 54 -11.61 11.69 2.38
C MET A 54 -10.15 11.26 2.48
N GLY A 55 -9.60 11.34 3.69
CA GLY A 55 -8.24 10.87 4.00
C GLY A 55 -8.24 9.82 5.10
N ILE A 56 -7.37 8.82 4.97
CA ILE A 56 -7.06 7.89 6.07
C ILE A 56 -5.54 7.73 6.16
N ARG A 57 -5.03 7.65 7.40
CA ARG A 57 -3.63 7.42 7.71
C ARG A 57 -3.50 6.33 8.75
N PHE A 58 -2.55 5.42 8.57
CA PHE A 58 -2.21 4.39 9.54
C PHE A 58 -0.77 3.91 9.33
N SER A 59 -0.20 3.24 10.33
CA SER A 59 1.17 2.73 10.27
C SER A 59 1.27 1.58 9.27
N VAL A 60 2.39 1.50 8.56
CA VAL A 60 2.71 0.36 7.69
C VAL A 60 2.70 -0.98 8.45
N ASP A 61 2.97 -0.96 9.76
CA ASP A 61 2.98 -2.16 10.60
C ASP A 61 1.58 -2.67 10.99
N ASP A 62 0.56 -1.83 10.86
CA ASP A 62 -0.84 -2.26 11.01
C ASP A 62 -1.27 -3.17 9.84
N LEU A 63 -0.46 -3.26 8.78
CA LEU A 63 -0.72 -4.11 7.63
C LEU A 63 -0.01 -5.46 7.75
N PRO A 64 -0.74 -6.57 7.52
CA PRO A 64 -0.10 -7.86 7.42
C PRO A 64 0.77 -7.91 6.16
N THR A 65 2.01 -8.36 6.33
CA THR A 65 2.88 -8.71 5.20
C THR A 65 2.39 -10.01 4.57
N ARG A 66 2.21 -10.01 3.25
CA ARG A 66 1.64 -11.13 2.48
C ARG A 66 2.56 -11.57 1.35
N ARG A 67 2.59 -12.87 1.07
CA ARG A 67 3.26 -13.44 -0.12
C ARG A 67 2.51 -13.09 -1.40
N ARG A 68 3.16 -13.29 -2.57
CA ARG A 68 2.56 -13.03 -3.90
C ARG A 68 1.22 -13.72 -4.15
N ALA A 69 1.05 -14.99 -3.77
CA ALA A 69 -0.19 -15.72 -4.04
C ALA A 69 -1.39 -15.29 -3.17
N ALA A 70 -1.16 -14.52 -2.11
CA ALA A 70 -2.22 -14.10 -1.19
C ALA A 70 -2.98 -12.86 -1.70
N GLY A 71 -4.25 -12.75 -1.31
CA GLY A 71 -5.07 -11.57 -1.56
C GLY A 71 -4.59 -10.32 -0.80
N GLY A 72 -5.12 -9.17 -1.21
CA GLY A 72 -4.91 -7.91 -0.51
C GLY A 72 -5.79 -7.74 0.73
N VAL A 73 -5.60 -6.62 1.42
CA VAL A 73 -6.48 -6.13 2.48
C VAL A 73 -7.17 -4.83 2.05
N LYS A 74 -8.27 -4.48 2.71
CA LYS A 74 -8.97 -3.21 2.52
C LYS A 74 -8.20 -2.11 3.24
N GLY A 75 -7.76 -1.08 2.52
CA GLY A 75 -7.01 0.06 3.10
C GLY A 75 -7.90 1.22 3.54
N MET A 76 -9.01 1.44 2.86
CA MET A 76 -9.93 2.54 3.13
C MET A 76 -11.37 2.09 2.88
N SER A 77 -12.29 2.53 3.74
CA SER A 77 -13.73 2.44 3.46
C SER A 77 -14.14 3.68 2.67
N LEU A 78 -14.61 3.46 1.45
CA LEU A 78 -15.07 4.49 0.54
C LEU A 78 -16.60 4.63 0.64
N ARG A 79 -17.08 5.85 0.39
CA ARG A 79 -18.51 6.11 0.19
C ARG A 79 -18.96 5.57 -1.16
N THR A 80 -20.27 5.42 -1.35
CA THR A 80 -20.83 5.04 -2.65
C THR A 80 -20.40 6.02 -3.73
N GLY A 81 -19.80 5.52 -4.80
CA GLY A 81 -19.30 6.32 -5.92
C GLY A 81 -17.97 7.04 -5.66
N ASP A 82 -17.31 6.80 -4.53
CA ASP A 82 -15.98 7.33 -4.24
C ASP A 82 -14.89 6.31 -4.61
N LYS A 83 -13.69 6.80 -4.92
CA LYS A 83 -12.53 5.98 -5.30
C LYS A 83 -11.25 6.59 -4.71
N VAL A 84 -10.27 5.75 -4.44
CA VAL A 84 -8.92 6.23 -4.09
C VAL A 84 -8.29 6.86 -5.32
N VAL A 85 -7.81 8.10 -5.19
CA VAL A 85 -7.10 8.81 -6.25
C VAL A 85 -5.60 8.94 -5.99
N SER A 86 -5.18 8.80 -4.73
CA SER A 86 -3.77 8.85 -4.37
C SER A 86 -3.47 7.99 -3.14
N MET A 87 -2.27 7.42 -3.14
CA MET A 87 -1.66 6.81 -1.97
C MET A 87 -0.18 7.18 -1.94
N ASP A 88 0.30 7.59 -0.77
CA ASP A 88 1.72 7.82 -0.53
C ASP A 88 2.18 7.25 0.81
N VAL A 89 3.49 7.11 0.93
CA VAL A 89 4.18 6.61 2.12
C VAL A 89 5.10 7.71 2.62
N GLY A 90 5.05 8.00 3.92
CA GLY A 90 5.89 9.04 4.50
C GLY A 90 6.20 8.77 5.97
N THR A 91 7.41 9.13 6.37
CA THR A 91 7.78 9.20 7.78
C THR A 91 7.31 10.54 8.34
N ILE A 92 6.24 10.55 9.12
CA ILE A 92 5.81 11.78 9.80
C ILE A 92 6.62 11.93 11.09
N ARG A 93 7.58 12.85 11.07
CA ARG A 93 8.24 13.34 12.29
C ARG A 93 7.55 14.63 12.69
N VAL A 94 6.81 14.60 13.80
CA VAL A 94 6.32 15.82 14.44
C VAL A 94 7.52 16.46 15.15
N GLY A 95 8.20 17.37 14.47
CA GLY A 95 9.16 18.28 15.09
C GLY A 95 8.42 19.42 15.76
N CYS A 96 8.70 19.68 17.04
CA CYS A 96 8.37 20.95 17.66
C CYS A 96 9.33 22.05 17.21
#